data_AF-A0A7X7F9V1-F1
#
_entry.id   AF-A0A7X7F9V1-F1
#
_cell.length_a   1.000
_cell.length_b   1.000
_cell.length_c   1.000
_cell.angle_alpha   90.00
_cell.angle_beta   90.00
_cell.angle_gamma   90.00
#
_symmetry.space_group_name_H-M   'P 1'
#
loop_
_entity.id
_entity.type
_entity.pdbx_description
1 polymer ?
#
loop_
_entity_poly.entity_id
_entity_poly.type
_entity_poly.pdbx_seq_one_letter_code
_entity_poly.pdbx_strand_id
1 'polypeptide(L)'
;MLFASERRADARWAPTLDRISAMIVQTHSEVNVLIAYPPPPGFREAGPLDEPVPVGPTCFRAVPATFAPEEGLSGALAAFTAAAFPGDAPRQEQTQKLLAASAASPTELAPGVVLLHVHCPGIDEAVVAVASGHVHFPESAMEAEVVLGLFAPREQSAERHLLCLAELARRFNDAHIAARAAAGAPAEELCRLLVSNGPSRNK
;
A
#
# COMPACT_ATOMS: atom_id res chain seq x y z
N MET A 1 14.34 26.38 -1.23
CA MET A 1 15.67 25.76 -1.45
C MET A 1 15.48 24.51 -2.30
N LEU A 2 16.32 24.28 -3.31
CA LEU A 2 16.21 23.15 -4.25
C LEU A 2 17.47 22.29 -4.18
N PHE A 3 17.29 20.97 -4.07
CA PHE A 3 18.39 20.01 -4.14
C PHE A 3 17.98 18.81 -4.99
N ALA A 4 18.96 18.22 -5.67
CA ALA A 4 18.80 16.93 -6.30
C ALA A 4 19.05 15.81 -5.28
N SER A 5 18.20 14.79 -5.27
CA SER A 5 18.40 13.58 -4.46
C SER A 5 18.27 12.33 -5.32
N GLU A 6 18.91 11.24 -4.89
CA GLU A 6 18.83 9.93 -5.53
C GLU A 6 17.64 9.14 -4.96
N ARG A 7 16.99 8.30 -5.76
CA ARG A 7 15.84 7.50 -5.25
C ARG A 7 16.37 6.30 -4.47
N ARG A 8 15.61 5.81 -3.49
CA ARG A 8 16.00 4.63 -2.68
C ARG A 8 16.31 3.37 -3.50
N ALA A 9 15.75 3.26 -4.70
CA ALA A 9 16.01 2.16 -5.63
C ALA A 9 17.28 2.33 -6.48
N ASP A 10 17.91 3.51 -6.46
CA ASP A 10 19.10 3.81 -7.26
C ASP A 10 20.39 3.39 -6.54
N ALA A 11 21.37 2.91 -7.32
CA ALA A 11 22.64 2.38 -6.81
C ALA A 11 23.51 3.41 -6.06
N ARG A 12 23.18 4.70 -6.17
CA ARG A 12 23.89 5.82 -5.53
C ARG A 12 23.19 6.33 -4.27
N TRP A 13 22.03 5.77 -3.95
CA TRP A 13 21.31 6.16 -2.75
C TRP A 13 22.04 5.67 -1.49
N ALA A 14 22.03 6.52 -0.48
CA ALA A 14 22.53 6.22 0.85
C ALA A 14 21.51 6.71 1.89
N PRO A 15 21.30 5.97 3.00
CA PRO A 15 20.37 6.37 4.06
C PRO A 15 20.65 7.75 4.66
N THR A 16 21.90 8.22 4.57
CA THR A 16 22.32 9.55 5.02
C THR A 16 21.75 10.68 4.16
N LEU A 17 21.45 10.45 2.88
CA LEU A 17 20.87 11.44 1.98
C LEU A 17 19.41 11.79 2.36
N ASP A 18 18.63 10.79 2.79
CA ASP A 18 17.26 11.02 3.27
C ASP A 18 17.26 11.84 4.58
N ARG A 19 18.24 11.59 5.47
CA ARG A 19 18.37 12.32 6.73
C ARG A 19 18.67 13.80 6.53
N ILE A 20 19.44 14.18 5.51
CA ILE A 20 19.74 15.59 5.21
C ILE A 20 18.44 16.35 4.89
N SER A 21 17.57 15.73 4.09
CA SER A 21 16.28 16.32 3.72
C SER A 21 15.39 16.54 4.95
N ALA A 22 15.31 15.54 5.83
CA ALA A 22 14.58 15.64 7.09
C ALA A 22 15.17 16.70 8.04
N MET A 23 16.50 16.78 8.15
CA MET A 23 17.17 17.78 8.97
C MET A 23 16.91 19.21 8.50
N ILE A 24 16.89 19.45 7.19
CA ILE A 24 16.64 20.79 6.63
C ILE A 24 15.21 21.24 6.95
N VAL A 25 14.21 20.37 6.79
CA VAL A 25 12.82 20.67 7.15
C VAL A 25 12.67 20.95 8.65
N GLN A 26 13.39 20.20 9.49
CA GLN A 26 13.35 20.41 10.95
C GLN A 26 14.08 21.67 11.40
N THR A 27 15.19 22.04 10.76
CA THR A 27 16.03 23.18 11.18
C THR A 27 15.56 24.50 10.58
N HIS A 28 14.93 24.46 9.40
CA HIS A 28 14.53 25.63 8.62
C HIS A 28 13.07 25.52 8.15
N SER A 29 12.16 25.46 9.12
CA SER A 29 10.70 25.37 8.88
C SER A 29 10.11 26.56 8.11
N GLU A 30 10.83 27.68 8.10
CA GLU A 30 10.47 28.91 7.41
C GLU A 30 10.79 28.90 5.90
N VAL A 31 11.45 27.85 5.41
CA VAL A 31 11.89 27.75 4.02
C VAL A 31 11.12 26.65 3.28
N ASN A 32 10.55 26.99 2.13
CA ASN A 32 10.00 26.00 1.21
C ASN A 32 11.13 25.14 0.63
N VAL A 33 11.08 23.83 0.88
CA VAL A 33 12.05 22.85 0.36
C VAL A 33 11.45 22.13 -0.83
N LEU A 34 12.18 22.11 -1.95
CA LEU A 34 11.87 21.30 -3.13
C LEU A 34 12.98 20.28 -3.32
N ILE A 35 12.62 19.01 -3.38
CA ILE A 35 13.56 17.92 -3.66
C ILE A 35 13.26 17.40 -5.06
N ALA A 36 14.22 17.53 -5.96
CA ALA A 36 14.11 17.01 -7.32
C ALA A 36 14.81 15.66 -7.42
N TYR A 37 14.12 14.66 -7.97
CA TYR A 37 14.73 13.37 -8.28
C TYR A 37 14.97 13.30 -9.78
N PRO A 38 16.23 13.30 -10.24
CA PRO A 38 16.51 13.24 -11.66
C PRO A 38 15.95 11.93 -12.25
N PRO A 39 15.55 11.94 -13.52
CA PRO A 39 15.11 10.73 -14.20
C PRO A 39 16.27 9.72 -14.30
N PRO A 40 16.03 8.42 -14.08
CA PRO A 40 17.09 7.42 -14.23
C PRO A 40 17.56 7.31 -15.69
N PRO A 41 18.78 6.80 -15.94
CA PRO A 41 19.26 6.57 -17.30
C PRO A 41 18.27 5.70 -18.10
N GLY A 42 17.81 6.19 -19.25
CA GLY A 42 16.80 5.50 -20.08
C GLY A 42 15.35 5.78 -19.70
N PHE A 43 15.10 6.68 -18.74
CA PHE A 43 13.76 7.20 -18.49
C PHE A 43 13.19 7.82 -19.76
N ARG A 44 12.06 7.29 -20.20
CA ARG A 44 11.20 7.92 -21.20
C ARG A 44 10.07 8.56 -20.42
N GLU A 45 9.85 9.85 -20.63
CA GLU A 45 8.67 10.52 -20.11
C GLU A 45 7.47 9.76 -20.63
N ALA A 46 6.72 9.14 -19.72
CA ALA A 46 5.42 8.60 -20.06
C ALA A 46 4.62 9.81 -20.55
N GLY A 47 4.20 9.81 -21.81
CA GLY A 47 3.27 10.83 -22.30
C GLY A 47 2.05 10.91 -21.37
N PRO A 48 1.27 12.00 -21.42
CA PRO A 48 0.01 12.04 -20.69
C PRO A 48 -0.73 10.72 -20.92
N LEU A 49 -1.10 10.04 -19.83
CA LEU A 49 -1.96 8.87 -19.88
C LEU A 49 -3.36 9.36 -20.30
N ASP A 50 -3.47 9.81 -21.56
CA ASP A 50 -4.71 10.28 -22.17
C ASP A 50 -5.66 9.11 -22.44
N GLU A 51 -5.13 7.88 -22.42
CA GLU A 51 -5.95 6.69 -22.42
C GLU A 51 -6.25 6.27 -20.97
N PRO A 52 -7.52 6.31 -20.53
CA PRO A 52 -7.89 5.65 -19.31
C PRO A 52 -7.50 4.19 -19.43
N VAL A 53 -6.55 3.75 -18.59
CA VAL A 53 -6.22 2.33 -18.45
C VAL A 53 -7.54 1.58 -18.34
N PRO A 54 -7.84 0.65 -19.28
CA PRO A 54 -9.14 -0.01 -19.30
C PRO A 54 -9.45 -0.52 -17.91
N VAL A 55 -10.60 -0.14 -17.36
CA VAL A 55 -11.11 -0.70 -16.11
C VAL A 55 -11.42 -2.16 -16.40
N GLY A 56 -10.39 -2.99 -16.32
CA GLY A 56 -10.50 -4.43 -16.43
C GLY A 56 -11.22 -5.01 -15.22
N PRO A 57 -11.53 -6.32 -15.22
CA PRO A 57 -11.94 -6.99 -14.00
C PRO A 57 -10.90 -6.72 -12.90
N THR A 58 -11.37 -6.53 -11.67
CA THR A 58 -10.51 -6.33 -10.49
C THR A 58 -9.39 -7.36 -10.50
N CYS A 59 -8.14 -6.89 -10.50
CA CYS A 59 -6.95 -7.75 -10.60
C CYS A 59 -6.56 -8.40 -9.27
N PHE A 60 -7.42 -8.28 -8.26
CA PHE A 60 -7.30 -8.87 -6.94
C PHE A 60 -8.67 -9.31 -6.43
N ARG A 61 -8.68 -10.27 -5.50
CA ARG A 61 -9.81 -10.54 -4.61
C ARG A 61 -9.60 -9.85 -3.26
N ALA A 62 -10.67 -9.38 -2.63
CA ALA A 62 -10.62 -8.81 -1.29
C ALA A 62 -11.18 -9.81 -0.26
N VAL A 63 -10.52 -9.94 0.88
CA VAL A 63 -10.95 -10.79 1.99
C VAL A 63 -10.94 -9.99 3.30
N PRO A 64 -11.98 -10.07 4.14
CA PRO A 64 -11.98 -9.40 5.42
C PRO A 64 -11.04 -10.12 6.39
N ALA A 65 -10.34 -9.34 7.21
CA ALA A 65 -9.52 -9.81 8.31
C ALA A 65 -9.91 -9.07 9.58
N THR A 66 -9.98 -9.81 10.68
CA THR A 66 -10.41 -9.29 11.98
C THR A 66 -9.36 -9.65 13.01
N PHE A 67 -8.98 -8.65 13.81
CA PHE A 67 -8.06 -8.80 14.93
C PHE A 67 -8.60 -7.97 16.11
N ALA A 68 -8.18 -8.31 17.33
CA ALA A 68 -8.56 -7.55 18.51
C ALA A 68 -7.64 -6.33 18.67
N PRO A 69 -8.15 -5.15 19.06
CA PRO A 69 -7.35 -3.92 19.14
C PRO A 69 -6.07 -4.05 19.99
N GLU A 70 -6.11 -4.84 21.06
CA GLU A 70 -4.97 -5.13 21.94
C GLU A 70 -3.82 -5.89 21.26
N GLU A 71 -4.09 -6.58 20.16
CA GLU A 71 -3.09 -7.34 19.39
C GLU A 71 -2.28 -6.43 18.44
N GLY A 72 -2.82 -5.25 18.11
CA GLY A 72 -2.19 -4.23 17.27
C GLY A 72 -1.67 -4.76 15.93
N LEU A 73 -0.47 -4.31 15.54
CA LEU A 73 0.18 -4.73 14.29
C LEU A 73 0.38 -6.24 14.20
N SER A 74 0.76 -6.90 15.31
CA SER A 74 1.00 -8.34 15.32
C SER A 74 -0.29 -9.13 15.03
N GLY A 75 -1.40 -8.71 15.64
CA GLY A 75 -2.73 -9.27 15.37
C GLY A 75 -3.19 -9.06 13.94
N ALA A 76 -3.02 -7.83 13.42
CA ALA A 76 -3.35 -7.53 12.03
C ALA A 76 -2.58 -8.43 11.04
N LEU A 77 -1.27 -8.60 11.24
CA LEU A 77 -0.43 -9.47 10.41
C LEU A 77 -0.89 -10.94 10.45
N ALA A 78 -1.24 -11.46 11.62
CA ALA A 78 -1.76 -12.82 11.79
C ALA A 78 -3.14 -12.99 11.13
N ALA A 79 -4.03 -12.00 11.30
CA ALA A 79 -5.35 -12.01 10.70
C ALA A 79 -5.29 -11.96 9.16
N PHE A 80 -4.36 -11.17 8.59
CA PHE A 80 -4.18 -11.10 7.14
C PHE A 80 -3.75 -12.43 6.53
N THR A 81 -2.75 -13.09 7.11
CA THR A 81 -2.28 -14.36 6.57
C THR A 81 -3.31 -15.47 6.77
N ALA A 82 -4.01 -15.50 7.91
CA ALA A 82 -5.10 -16.43 8.16
C ALA A 82 -6.24 -16.28 7.15
N ALA A 83 -6.64 -15.04 6.84
CA ALA A 83 -7.69 -14.74 5.86
C ALA A 83 -7.26 -15.06 4.41
N ALA A 84 -6.00 -14.79 4.06
CA ALA A 84 -5.49 -15.01 2.71
C ALA A 84 -5.22 -16.49 2.39
N PHE A 85 -4.80 -17.27 3.40
CA PHE A 85 -4.36 -18.67 3.24
C PHE A 85 -5.04 -19.61 4.24
N PRO A 86 -6.38 -19.74 4.19
CA PRO A 86 -7.11 -20.56 5.16
C PRO A 86 -6.65 -22.03 5.09
N GLY A 87 -6.25 -22.59 6.24
CA GLY A 87 -5.84 -23.98 6.36
C GLY A 87 -4.39 -24.31 5.96
N ASP A 88 -3.58 -23.33 5.54
CA ASP A 88 -2.16 -23.51 5.19
C ASP A 88 -1.24 -22.81 6.21
N ALA A 89 -1.15 -23.39 7.41
CA ALA A 89 -0.37 -22.82 8.52
C ALA A 89 1.12 -22.55 8.17
N PRO A 90 1.84 -23.45 7.46
CA PRO A 90 3.22 -23.15 7.04
C PRO A 90 3.33 -21.91 6.17
N ARG A 91 2.42 -21.73 5.21
CA ARG A 91 2.38 -20.54 4.35
C ARG A 91 2.00 -19.29 5.14
N GLN A 92 1.08 -19.39 6.08
CA GLN A 92 0.70 -18.29 6.95
C GLN A 92 1.91 -17.77 7.73
N GLU A 93 2.65 -18.65 8.40
CA GLU A 93 3.83 -18.29 9.19
C GLU A 93 4.92 -17.65 8.32
N GLN A 94 5.24 -18.28 7.18
CA GLN A 94 6.25 -17.76 6.26
C GLN A 94 5.87 -16.36 5.75
N THR A 95 4.62 -16.19 5.34
CA THR A 95 4.16 -14.92 4.76
C THR A 95 4.03 -13.84 5.81
N GLN A 96 3.67 -14.19 7.04
CA GLN A 96 3.59 -13.24 8.16
C GLN A 96 4.95 -12.60 8.44
N LYS A 97 6.03 -13.40 8.39
CA LYS A 97 7.41 -12.89 8.54
C LYS A 97 7.79 -11.90 7.44
N LEU A 98 7.42 -12.20 6.19
CA LEU A 98 7.65 -11.30 5.07
C LEU A 98 6.84 -10.00 5.20
N LEU A 99 5.59 -10.12 5.63
CA LEU A 99 4.69 -8.98 5.79
C LEU A 99 5.15 -8.08 6.95
N ALA A 100 5.64 -8.67 8.04
CA ALA A 100 6.28 -7.96 9.15
C ALA A 100 7.50 -7.15 8.67
N ALA A 101 8.32 -7.71 7.78
CA ALA A 101 9.44 -6.97 7.20
C ALA A 101 8.97 -5.77 6.35
N SER A 102 7.83 -5.87 5.67
CA SER A 102 7.24 -4.73 4.94
C SER A 102 6.71 -3.63 5.87
N ALA A 103 6.33 -3.97 7.10
CA ALA A 103 5.80 -3.02 8.09
C ALA A 103 6.85 -2.04 8.64
N ALA A 104 8.15 -2.27 8.39
CA ALA A 104 9.23 -1.34 8.66
C ALA A 104 9.11 -0.05 7.82
N SER A 105 8.55 -0.15 6.62
CA SER A 105 8.36 0.98 5.69
C SER A 105 7.02 0.83 4.96
N PRO A 106 5.90 0.97 5.68
CA PRO A 106 4.57 0.83 5.09
C PRO A 106 4.31 1.87 4.01
N THR A 107 3.35 1.60 3.13
CA THR A 107 2.90 2.57 2.12
C THR A 107 1.55 3.15 2.52
N GLU A 108 1.44 4.46 2.68
CA GLU A 108 0.14 5.12 2.87
C GLU A 108 -0.53 5.36 1.52
N LEU A 109 -1.76 4.87 1.33
CA LEU A 109 -2.54 5.04 0.10
C LEU A 109 -3.43 6.29 0.12
N ALA A 110 -3.91 6.61 1.32
CA ALA A 110 -4.75 7.75 1.65
C ALA A 110 -4.58 8.01 3.17
N PRO A 111 -4.93 9.21 3.68
CA PRO A 111 -4.82 9.51 5.10
C PRO A 111 -5.43 8.42 5.98
N GLY A 112 -4.61 7.75 6.79
CA GLY A 112 -5.04 6.68 7.71
C GLY A 112 -5.32 5.32 7.05
N VAL A 113 -4.96 5.14 5.77
CA VAL A 113 -5.07 3.87 5.03
C VAL A 113 -3.67 3.39 4.65
N VAL A 114 -3.22 2.32 5.32
CA VAL A 114 -1.86 1.79 5.13
C VAL A 114 -1.89 0.45 4.41
N LEU A 115 -0.97 0.28 3.47
CA LEU A 115 -0.73 -0.91 2.68
C LEU A 115 0.61 -1.56 3.05
N LEU A 116 0.52 -2.83 3.43
CA LEU A 116 1.62 -3.77 3.49
C LEU A 116 1.53 -4.71 2.30
N HIS A 117 2.66 -5.00 1.66
CA HIS A 117 2.66 -5.84 0.47
C HIS A 117 3.83 -6.81 0.45
N VAL A 118 3.57 -8.01 -0.08
CA VAL A 118 4.56 -9.07 -0.26
C VAL A 118 4.27 -9.88 -1.51
N HIS A 119 5.33 -10.44 -2.10
CA HIS A 119 5.22 -11.41 -3.18
C HIS A 119 5.21 -12.83 -2.60
N CYS A 120 4.18 -13.60 -2.94
CA CYS A 120 3.93 -14.95 -2.44
C CYS A 120 4.02 -15.97 -3.59
N PRO A 121 4.82 -17.05 -3.45
CA PRO A 121 4.81 -18.13 -4.42
C PRO A 121 3.50 -18.95 -4.32
N GLY A 122 3.07 -19.51 -5.44
CA GLY A 122 1.96 -20.49 -5.46
C GLY A 122 0.58 -19.89 -5.16
N ILE A 123 0.34 -18.65 -5.58
CA ILE A 123 -0.99 -18.07 -5.75
C ILE A 123 -1.15 -17.60 -7.19
N ASP A 124 -2.35 -17.74 -7.75
CA ASP A 124 -2.63 -17.40 -9.15
C ASP A 124 -3.15 -15.96 -9.33
N GLU A 125 -3.73 -15.39 -8.27
CA GLU A 125 -4.28 -14.05 -8.25
C GLU A 125 -3.87 -13.29 -6.99
N ALA A 126 -3.86 -11.96 -7.07
CA ALA A 126 -3.55 -11.12 -5.93
C ALA A 126 -4.68 -11.17 -4.90
N VAL A 127 -4.31 -11.15 -3.62
CA VAL A 127 -5.25 -11.17 -2.51
C VAL A 127 -5.02 -9.93 -1.67
N VAL A 128 -6.09 -9.20 -1.37
CA VAL A 128 -6.06 -8.03 -0.48
C VAL A 128 -6.84 -8.39 0.77
N ALA A 129 -6.12 -8.64 1.86
CA ALA A 129 -6.73 -8.75 3.17
C ALA A 129 -6.97 -7.35 3.73
N VAL A 130 -8.18 -7.08 4.20
CA VAL A 130 -8.60 -5.76 4.70
C VAL A 130 -8.95 -5.87 6.16
N ALA A 131 -8.38 -5.02 7.01
CA ALA A 131 -8.81 -4.88 8.39
C ALA A 131 -9.06 -3.41 8.72
N SER A 132 -10.11 -3.17 9.50
CA SER A 132 -10.44 -1.86 10.06
C SER A 132 -10.08 -1.88 11.54
N GLY A 133 -9.37 -0.88 12.02
CA GLY A 133 -8.90 -0.79 13.39
C GLY A 133 -7.61 0.03 13.48
N HIS A 134 -7.42 0.65 14.64
CA HIS A 134 -6.26 1.49 14.90
C HIS A 134 -4.99 0.63 15.02
N VAL A 135 -4.00 0.88 14.16
CA VAL A 135 -2.72 0.18 14.14
C VAL A 135 -1.56 1.18 14.08
N HIS A 136 -0.67 1.08 15.07
CA HIS A 136 0.58 1.82 15.13
C HIS A 136 1.72 1.07 14.42
N PHE A 137 2.48 1.78 13.58
CA PHE A 137 3.67 1.29 12.90
C PHE A 137 4.95 1.89 13.50
N PRO A 138 5.62 1.19 14.43
CA PRO A 138 6.64 1.78 15.31
C PRO A 138 7.87 2.32 14.59
N GLU A 139 8.31 1.67 13.51
CA GLU A 139 9.51 2.10 12.77
C GLU A 139 9.28 3.34 11.91
N SER A 140 8.03 3.60 11.53
CA SER A 140 7.65 4.73 10.66
C SER A 140 6.89 5.83 11.40
N ALA A 141 6.52 5.62 12.66
CA ALA A 141 5.63 6.48 13.44
C ALA A 141 4.31 6.82 12.71
N MET A 142 3.80 5.90 11.89
CA MET A 142 2.51 6.04 11.21
C MET A 142 1.41 5.38 12.01
N GLU A 143 0.21 5.96 11.91
CA GLU A 143 -1.03 5.42 12.44
C GLU A 143 -1.96 5.09 11.28
N ALA A 144 -2.69 3.98 11.38
CA ALA A 144 -3.67 3.58 10.40
C ALA A 144 -5.00 3.22 11.06
N GLU A 145 -6.10 3.63 10.44
CA GLU A 145 -7.47 3.21 10.78
C GLU A 145 -7.94 2.06 9.88
N VAL A 146 -7.32 1.93 8.71
CA VAL A 146 -7.50 0.81 7.78
C VAL A 146 -6.13 0.30 7.39
N VAL A 147 -5.93 -1.01 7.54
CA VAL A 147 -4.70 -1.68 7.12
C VAL A 147 -5.01 -2.75 6.08
N LEU A 148 -4.19 -2.79 5.05
CA LEU A 148 -4.31 -3.69 3.91
C LEU A 148 -3.08 -4.60 3.85
N GLY A 149 -3.29 -5.89 3.70
CA GLY A 149 -2.26 -6.87 3.34
C GLY A 149 -2.44 -7.31 1.89
N LEU A 150 -1.56 -6.87 0.99
CA LEU A 150 -1.52 -7.29 -0.41
C LEU A 150 -0.54 -8.46 -0.60
N PHE A 151 -1.09 -9.60 -0.99
CA PHE A 151 -0.33 -10.79 -1.36
C PHE A 151 -0.37 -10.91 -2.88
N ALA A 152 0.74 -10.55 -3.54
CA ALA A 152 0.86 -10.62 -4.99
C ALA A 152 1.53 -11.93 -5.43
N PRO A 153 1.12 -12.57 -6.55
CA PRO A 153 1.83 -13.72 -7.09
C PRO A 153 3.29 -13.38 -7.35
N ARG A 154 4.22 -14.24 -6.93
CA ARG A 154 5.66 -14.03 -7.17
C ARG A 154 6.00 -14.02 -8.66
N GLU A 155 5.25 -14.78 -9.45
CA GLU A 155 5.42 -14.92 -10.89
C GLU A 155 4.66 -13.82 -11.67
N GLN A 156 3.99 -12.89 -10.99
CA GLN A 156 3.28 -11.77 -11.61
C GLN A 156 4.25 -10.85 -12.36
N SER A 157 3.86 -10.38 -13.56
CA SER A 157 4.64 -9.36 -14.28
C SER A 157 4.60 -8.02 -13.53
N ALA A 158 5.66 -7.23 -13.67
CA ALA A 158 5.74 -5.91 -13.04
C ALA A 158 4.57 -5.01 -13.44
N GLU A 159 4.14 -5.06 -14.71
CA GLU A 159 3.00 -4.29 -15.21
C GLU A 159 1.70 -4.65 -14.50
N ARG A 160 1.46 -5.95 -14.29
CA ARG A 160 0.25 -6.43 -13.63
C ARG A 160 0.25 -6.12 -12.14
N HIS A 161 1.43 -6.15 -11.51
CA HIS A 161 1.60 -5.74 -10.13
C HIS A 161 1.32 -4.24 -9.94
N LEU A 162 1.90 -3.39 -10.80
CA LEU A 162 1.67 -1.95 -10.78
C LEU A 162 0.22 -1.59 -11.07
N LEU A 163 -0.44 -2.31 -11.98
CA LEU A 163 -1.87 -2.14 -12.24
C LEU A 163 -2.70 -2.41 -10.97
N CYS A 164 -2.33 -3.44 -10.19
CA CYS A 164 -2.99 -3.76 -8.92
C CYS A 164 -2.83 -2.65 -7.87
N LEU A 165 -1.62 -2.13 -7.72
CA LEU A 165 -1.36 -1.01 -6.81
C LEU A 165 -2.11 0.26 -7.26
N ALA A 166 -2.09 0.57 -8.56
CA ALA A 166 -2.80 1.72 -9.11
C ALA A 166 -4.32 1.59 -8.93
N GLU A 167 -4.88 0.39 -9.10
CA GLU A 167 -6.28 0.11 -8.82
C GLU A 167 -6.60 0.38 -7.36
N LEU A 168 -5.84 -0.19 -6.42
CA LEU A 168 -6.05 0.03 -4.98
C LEU A 168 -5.97 1.51 -4.59
N ALA A 169 -4.92 2.20 -5.02
CA ALA A 169 -4.76 3.63 -4.76
C ALA A 169 -5.94 4.45 -5.32
N ARG A 170 -6.42 4.10 -6.51
CA ARG A 170 -7.59 4.77 -7.11
C ARG A 170 -8.86 4.51 -6.31
N ARG A 171 -9.06 3.30 -5.79
CA ARG A 171 -10.23 2.98 -4.95
C ARG A 171 -10.23 3.80 -3.66
N PHE A 172 -9.08 3.95 -3.01
CA PHE A 172 -9.00 4.76 -1.78
C PHE A 172 -8.98 6.28 -2.03
N ASN A 173 -8.80 6.72 -3.28
CA ASN A 173 -9.06 8.10 -3.69
C ASN A 173 -10.54 8.35 -4.09
N ASP A 174 -11.38 7.32 -4.19
CA ASP A 174 -12.81 7.51 -4.37
C ASP A 174 -13.42 8.12 -3.11
N ALA A 175 -14.11 9.24 -3.26
CA ALA A 175 -14.64 10.01 -2.13
C ALA A 175 -15.61 9.20 -1.26
N HIS A 176 -16.37 8.25 -1.85
CA HIS A 176 -17.26 7.40 -1.09
C HIS A 176 -16.48 6.39 -0.26
N ILE A 177 -15.51 5.68 -0.86
CA ILE A 177 -14.69 4.69 -0.16
C ILE A 177 -13.85 5.36 0.94
N ALA A 178 -13.24 6.50 0.64
CA ALA A 178 -12.45 7.27 1.61
C ALA A 178 -13.32 7.71 2.81
N ALA A 179 -14.54 8.19 2.57
CA ALA A 179 -15.46 8.58 3.64
C ALA A 179 -15.88 7.38 4.50
N ARG A 180 -16.08 6.20 3.90
CA ARG A 180 -16.40 4.97 4.64
C ARG A 180 -15.22 4.47 5.47
N ALA A 181 -14.02 4.48 4.91
CA ALA A 181 -12.79 4.16 5.63
C ALA A 181 -12.57 5.09 6.83
N ALA A 182 -12.68 6.40 6.64
CA ALA A 182 -12.55 7.40 7.70
C ALA A 182 -13.65 7.28 8.79
N ALA A 183 -14.83 6.77 8.43
CA ALA A 183 -15.91 6.50 9.38
C ALA A 183 -15.76 5.16 10.13
N GLY A 184 -14.65 4.44 9.94
CA GLY A 184 -14.42 3.14 10.59
C GLY A 184 -15.38 2.06 10.08
N ALA A 185 -15.74 2.08 8.79
CA ALA A 185 -16.57 1.03 8.21
C ALA A 185 -15.94 -0.36 8.42
N PRO A 186 -16.74 -1.40 8.67
CA PRO A 186 -16.23 -2.75 8.90
C PRO A 186 -15.53 -3.31 7.66
N ALA A 187 -14.55 -4.20 7.89
CA ALA A 187 -13.72 -4.79 6.84
C ALA A 187 -14.55 -5.43 5.70
N GLU A 188 -15.66 -6.09 6.03
CA GLU A 188 -16.57 -6.71 5.06
C GLU A 188 -17.25 -5.70 4.14
N GLU A 189 -17.53 -4.50 4.65
CA GLU A 189 -18.06 -3.42 3.83
C GLU A 189 -17.00 -2.86 2.90
N LEU A 190 -15.80 -2.60 3.42
CA LEU A 190 -14.68 -2.11 2.62
C LEU A 190 -14.31 -3.12 1.52
N CYS A 191 -14.23 -4.42 1.83
CA CYS A 191 -14.03 -5.47 0.83
C CYS A 191 -15.06 -5.41 -0.31
N ARG A 192 -16.36 -5.28 0.03
CA ARG A 192 -17.43 -5.15 -0.97
C ARG A 192 -17.25 -3.91 -1.84
N LEU A 193 -16.90 -2.77 -1.24
CA LEU A 193 -16.67 -1.52 -1.96
C LEU A 193 -15.47 -1.61 -2.91
N LEU A 194 -14.38 -2.25 -2.48
CA LEU A 194 -13.17 -2.45 -3.28
C LEU A 194 -13.42 -3.34 -4.51
N VAL A 195 -14.24 -4.38 -4.37
CA VAL A 195 -14.53 -5.31 -5.48
C VAL A 195 -15.74 -4.92 -6.32
N SER A 196 -16.67 -4.13 -5.78
CA SER A 196 -17.78 -3.59 -6.57
C SER A 196 -17.21 -2.65 -7.63
N ASN A 197 -17.57 -2.81 -8.91
CA ASN A 197 -17.22 -1.81 -9.92
C ASN A 197 -17.70 -0.44 -9.43
N GLY A 198 -16.77 0.50 -9.24
CA GLY A 198 -17.09 1.88 -8.86
C GLY A 198 -18.15 2.45 -9.80
N PRO A 199 -18.95 3.44 -9.35
CA PRO A 199 -20.15 3.86 -10.05
C PRO A 199 -19.84 4.14 -11.52
N SER A 200 -20.63 3.53 -12.41
CA SER A 200 -20.64 3.86 -13.83
C SER A 200 -20.79 5.36 -13.93
N ARG A 201 -19.75 6.08 -14.38
CA ARG A 201 -19.84 7.50 -14.69
C ARG A 201 -20.90 7.62 -15.77
N ASN A 202 -22.10 8.04 -15.37
CA ASN A 202 -23.17 8.35 -16.31
C ASN A 202 -22.64 9.38 -17.32
N LYS A 203 -22.94 9.11 -18.59
CA LYS A 203 -22.75 10.00 -19.72
C LYS A 203 -23.48 11.33 -19.51
#